data_AF-A0AAD7L3D1-F1
#
_entry.id   AF-A0AAD7L3D1-F1
#
_cell.length_a   1.000
_cell.length_b   1.000
_cell.length_c   1.000
_cell.angle_alpha   90.00
_cell.angle_beta   90.00
_cell.angle_gamma   90.00
#
_symmetry.space_group_name_H-M   'P 1'
#
loop_
_entity.id
_entity.type
_entity.pdbx_description
1 polymer ?
#
loop_
_entity_poly.entity_id
_entity_poly.type
_entity_poly.pdbx_seq_one_letter_code
_entity_poly.pdbx_strand_id
1 'polypeptide(L)'
;MCWDVSVTLSAHLVVVMGTQYYDGRENAHTDYPINDLLQMMDHASRPLLDGSGKCVIPCHAPRKEYYKKFLYEAFPIESHLHHFLHDNINAEIVAGIIENKQDAVDYLTWTFMYRRLTQNPNYYNLTGVSHRHLSDHPLRTRGKYIEWFRIE
;
A
#
# COMPACT_ATOMS: atom_id res chain seq x y z
N MET A 1 10.29 -14.40 1.89
CA MET A 1 11.26 -14.99 2.84
C MET A 1 11.38 -14.20 4.14
N CYS A 2 11.40 -12.86 4.20
CA CYS A 2 11.45 -12.15 5.51
C CYS A 2 10.19 -12.35 6.38
N TRP A 3 9.03 -12.58 5.75
CA TRP A 3 7.78 -12.86 6.46
C TRP A 3 7.63 -14.32 6.92
N ASP A 4 8.29 -15.26 6.23
CA ASP A 4 8.18 -16.71 6.50
C ASP A 4 9.26 -17.23 7.46
N VAL A 5 10.36 -16.48 7.63
CA VAL A 5 11.38 -16.80 8.63
C VAL A 5 10.70 -16.68 9.99
N SER A 6 10.55 -17.82 10.68
CA SER A 6 9.79 -17.93 11.93
C SER A 6 10.15 -16.81 12.90
N VAL A 7 9.12 -16.32 13.59
CA VAL A 7 9.13 -15.35 14.72
C VAL A 7 10.19 -15.66 15.79
N THR A 8 10.79 -16.85 15.76
CA THR A 8 11.84 -17.33 16.66
C THR A 8 13.27 -16.95 16.27
N LEU A 9 13.53 -16.49 15.03
CA LEU A 9 14.86 -16.06 14.62
C LEU A 9 15.08 -14.59 14.98
N SER A 10 15.56 -14.37 16.20
CA SER A 10 15.98 -13.07 16.71
C SER A 10 17.50 -12.99 16.82
N ALA A 11 18.09 -11.91 16.33
CA ALA A 11 19.53 -11.66 16.36
C ALA A 11 19.86 -10.33 17.06
N HIS A 12 21.08 -10.20 17.58
CA HIS A 12 21.56 -8.90 18.08
C HIS A 12 21.87 -7.92 16.95
N LEU A 13 22.41 -8.46 15.85
CA LEU A 13 22.83 -7.71 14.68
C LEU A 13 22.16 -8.33 13.46
N VAL A 14 21.36 -7.53 12.75
CA VAL A 14 20.85 -7.87 11.42
C VAL A 14 21.56 -7.01 10.39
N VAL A 15 22.00 -7.65 9.31
CA VAL A 15 22.60 -6.95 8.17
C VAL A 15 21.74 -7.22 6.94
N VAL A 16 21.11 -6.16 6.42
CA VAL A 16 20.29 -6.25 5.21
C VAL A 16 21.16 -5.92 4.01
N MET A 17 21.76 -6.95 3.43
CA MET A 17 22.71 -6.82 2.32
C MET A 17 21.98 -6.59 0.99
N GLY A 18 22.13 -5.37 0.46
CA GLY A 18 21.51 -4.97 -0.81
C GLY A 18 20.02 -4.66 -0.62
N THR A 19 19.58 -3.50 -1.09
CA THR A 19 18.19 -3.04 -0.96
C THR A 19 17.41 -3.16 -2.26
N GLN A 20 17.91 -3.95 -3.21
CA GLN A 20 17.42 -4.04 -4.57
C GLN A 20 17.39 -5.49 -5.02
N TYR A 21 16.38 -5.82 -5.83
CA TYR A 21 16.29 -7.07 -6.55
C TYR A 21 16.10 -6.80 -8.04
N TYR A 22 16.40 -7.79 -8.86
CA TYR A 22 16.20 -7.70 -10.30
C TYR A 22 14.81 -8.22 -10.65
N ASP A 23 13.98 -7.38 -11.26
CA ASP A 23 12.71 -7.80 -11.83
C ASP A 23 12.89 -8.13 -13.31
N GLY A 24 12.74 -9.40 -13.66
CA GLY A 24 12.86 -9.89 -15.04
C GLY A 24 11.70 -9.45 -15.95
N ARG A 25 10.58 -8.97 -15.41
CA ARG A 25 9.47 -8.45 -16.22
C ARG A 25 9.78 -7.06 -16.76
N GLU A 26 10.37 -6.21 -15.93
CA GLU A 26 10.74 -4.83 -16.29
C GLU A 26 12.20 -4.72 -16.75
N ASN A 27 12.98 -5.81 -16.67
CA ASN A 27 14.42 -5.86 -16.93
C ASN A 27 15.20 -4.80 -16.14
N ALA A 28 14.75 -4.48 -14.92
CA ALA A 28 15.26 -3.39 -14.11
C ALA A 28 15.55 -3.82 -12.67
N HIS A 29 16.38 -3.04 -11.98
CA HIS A 29 16.60 -3.21 -10.55
C HIS A 29 15.58 -2.40 -9.77
N THR A 30 14.66 -3.11 -9.14
CA THR A 30 13.59 -2.55 -8.31
C THR A 30 13.99 -2.66 -6.84
N ASP A 31 13.61 -1.66 -6.06
CA ASP A 31 13.94 -1.63 -4.63
C ASP A 31 13.02 -2.52 -3.81
N TYR A 32 13.53 -2.98 -2.67
CA TYR A 32 12.66 -3.59 -1.68
C TYR A 32 11.66 -2.58 -1.14
N PRO A 33 10.40 -3.01 -0.97
CA PRO A 33 9.40 -2.17 -0.34
C PRO A 33 9.77 -1.98 1.14
N ILE A 34 9.45 -0.81 1.69
CA ILE A 34 9.91 -0.40 3.03
C ILE A 34 9.37 -1.34 4.12
N ASN A 35 8.17 -1.89 3.95
CA ASN A 35 7.59 -2.87 4.85
C ASN A 35 8.49 -4.10 5.02
N ASP A 36 9.10 -4.59 3.95
CA ASP A 36 10.00 -5.75 4.01
C ASP A 36 11.30 -5.41 4.74
N LEU A 37 11.83 -4.20 4.53
CA LEU A 37 13.00 -3.71 5.26
C LEU A 37 12.73 -3.53 6.75
N LEU A 38 11.54 -3.00 7.11
CA LEU A 38 11.10 -2.88 8.50
C LEU A 38 10.95 -4.25 9.14
N GLN A 39 10.35 -5.21 8.43
CA GLN A 39 10.23 -6.59 8.91
C GLN A 39 11.61 -7.22 9.13
N MET A 40 12.56 -7.05 8.21
CA MET A 40 13.93 -7.52 8.36
C MET A 40 14.62 -6.88 9.58
N MET A 41 14.42 -5.59 9.80
CA MET A 41 14.95 -4.87 10.96
C MET A 41 14.37 -5.37 12.28
N ASP A 42 13.10 -5.79 12.30
CA ASP A 42 12.42 -6.28 13.50
C ASP A 42 13.08 -7.56 14.06
N HIS A 43 13.70 -8.37 13.21
CA HIS A 43 14.49 -9.53 13.63
C HIS A 43 15.75 -9.15 14.46
N ALA A 44 16.16 -7.88 14.48
CA ALA A 44 17.26 -7.41 15.32
C ALA A 44 16.85 -7.22 16.79
N SER A 45 15.73 -7.80 17.25
CA SER A 45 15.20 -7.60 18.60
C SER A 45 15.32 -8.86 19.46
N ARG A 46 16.00 -8.74 20.61
CA ARG A 46 16.11 -9.81 21.64
C ARG A 46 15.78 -9.25 23.03
N PRO A 47 14.49 -9.03 23.35
CA PRO A 47 14.06 -8.20 24.48
C PRO A 47 14.49 -8.70 25.86
N LEU A 48 14.75 -10.01 26.01
CA LEU A 48 15.16 -10.62 27.29
C LEU A 48 16.68 -10.79 27.42
N LEU A 49 17.45 -10.58 26.35
CA LEU A 49 18.89 -10.85 26.32
C LEU A 49 19.73 -9.57 26.17
N ASP A 50 19.31 -8.66 25.30
CA ASP A 50 20.07 -7.45 25.00
C ASP A 50 19.26 -6.19 25.33
N GLY A 51 19.95 -5.14 25.81
CA GLY A 51 19.34 -3.82 26.00
C GLY A 51 19.13 -3.03 24.70
N SER A 52 19.70 -3.48 23.58
CA SER A 52 19.52 -2.84 22.26
C SER A 52 19.79 -3.83 21.13
N GLY A 53 19.07 -3.65 20.02
CA GLY A 53 19.29 -4.30 18.74
C GLY A 53 20.02 -3.39 17.77
N LYS A 54 20.85 -3.95 16.89
CA LYS A 54 21.54 -3.20 15.83
C LYS A 54 21.13 -3.72 14.46
N CYS A 55 20.79 -2.82 13.55
CA CYS A 55 20.54 -3.14 12.15
C CYS A 55 21.46 -2.30 11.26
N VAL A 56 22.12 -2.94 10.30
CA VAL A 56 22.99 -2.30 9.32
C VAL A 56 22.44 -2.56 7.92
N ILE A 57 22.16 -1.48 7.18
CA ILE A 57 21.59 -1.55 5.84
C ILE A 57 22.56 -0.90 4.84
N PRO A 58 23.45 -1.68 4.19
CA PRO A 58 24.24 -1.19 3.08
C PRO A 58 23.32 -0.90 1.88
N CYS A 59 23.25 0.37 1.49
CA CYS A 59 22.44 0.84 0.37
C CYS A 59 23.24 1.76 -0.55
N HIS A 60 22.73 1.96 -1.77
CA HIS A 60 23.30 2.90 -2.72
C HIS A 60 23.16 4.34 -2.18
N ALA A 61 24.23 5.14 -2.25
CA ALA A 61 24.32 6.48 -1.66
C ALA A 61 23.10 7.41 -1.86
N PRO A 62 22.52 7.58 -3.07
CA PRO A 62 21.36 8.45 -3.27
C PRO A 62 20.08 7.97 -2.56
N ARG A 63 19.98 6.67 -2.24
CA ARG A 63 18.80 6.09 -1.56
C ARG A 63 18.92 6.12 -0.03
N LYS A 64 20.10 6.48 0.50
CA LYS A 64 20.34 6.53 1.95
C LYS A 64 19.37 7.45 2.68
N GLU A 65 19.18 8.67 2.18
CA GLU A 65 18.32 9.66 2.85
C GLU A 65 16.85 9.27 2.75
N TYR A 66 16.45 8.63 1.65
CA TYR A 66 15.13 8.04 1.48
C TYR A 66 14.85 7.03 2.60
N TYR A 67 15.68 6.00 2.76
CA TYR A 67 15.47 4.98 3.80
C TYR A 67 15.56 5.57 5.20
N LYS A 68 16.51 6.49 5.45
CA LYS A 68 16.66 7.15 6.75
C LYS A 68 15.36 7.85 7.15
N LYS A 69 14.76 8.64 6.25
CA LYS A 69 13.50 9.34 6.54
C LYS A 69 12.39 8.37 6.93
N PHE A 70 12.20 7.30 6.18
CA PHE A 70 11.12 6.32 6.42
C PHE A 70 11.36 5.37 7.61
N LEU A 71 12.60 5.24 8.08
CA LEU A 71 12.91 4.46 9.29
C LEU A 71 12.67 5.27 10.58
N TYR A 72 12.84 6.59 10.54
CA TYR A 72 12.67 7.46 11.70
C TYR A 72 11.28 8.13 11.77
N GLU A 73 10.62 8.35 10.64
CA GLU A 73 9.28 8.93 10.56
C GLU A 73 8.24 7.87 10.19
N ALA A 74 7.04 7.99 10.76
CA ALA A 74 5.92 7.10 10.42
C ALA A 74 5.54 7.24 8.93
N PHE A 75 5.33 6.10 8.27
CA PHE A 75 4.98 6.07 6.84
C PHE A 75 3.54 6.56 6.60
N PRO A 76 3.32 7.50 5.66
CA PRO A 76 1.97 7.87 5.26
C PRO A 76 1.36 6.74 4.42
N ILE A 77 0.43 5.98 5.01
CA ILE A 77 -0.25 4.89 4.32
C ILE A 77 -1.35 5.49 3.42
N GLU A 78 -1.41 5.02 2.18
CA GLU A 78 -2.42 5.38 1.19
C GLU A 78 -3.11 4.15 0.60
N SER A 79 -4.39 4.28 0.25
CA SER A 79 -5.15 3.20 -0.37
C SER A 79 -4.86 3.09 -1.87
N HIS A 80 -4.55 1.89 -2.35
CA HIS A 80 -4.45 1.56 -3.79
C HIS A 80 -5.73 0.90 -4.33
N LEU A 81 -6.83 0.90 -3.56
CA LEU A 81 -8.08 0.23 -3.92
C LEU A 81 -8.64 0.68 -5.28
N HIS A 82 -8.41 1.94 -5.65
CA HIS A 82 -8.87 2.53 -6.90
C HIS A 82 -8.37 1.79 -8.17
N HIS A 83 -7.23 1.10 -8.11
CA HIS A 83 -6.70 0.32 -9.24
C HIS A 83 -7.43 -1.04 -9.42
N PHE A 84 -7.85 -1.64 -8.31
CA PHE A 84 -8.45 -2.99 -8.27
C PHE A 84 -9.93 -2.94 -7.89
N LEU A 85 -10.58 -1.79 -8.10
CA LEU A 85 -11.95 -1.60 -7.66
C LEU A 85 -12.95 -2.49 -8.41
N HIS A 86 -12.65 -2.81 -9.67
CA HIS A 86 -13.48 -3.65 -10.52
C HIS A 86 -13.69 -5.05 -9.95
N ASP A 87 -12.60 -5.71 -9.51
CA ASP A 87 -12.65 -7.05 -8.92
C ASP A 87 -13.44 -7.05 -7.61
N ASN A 88 -13.21 -6.04 -6.76
CA ASN A 88 -13.89 -5.94 -5.47
C ASN A 88 -15.39 -5.70 -5.66
N ILE A 89 -15.79 -4.76 -6.52
CA ILE A 89 -17.22 -4.52 -6.79
C ILE A 89 -17.88 -5.77 -7.39
N ASN A 90 -17.22 -6.47 -8.31
CA ASN A 90 -17.75 -7.69 -8.89
C ASN A 90 -17.99 -8.77 -7.83
N ALA A 91 -17.05 -8.97 -6.91
CA ALA A 91 -17.20 -9.91 -5.81
C ALA A 91 -18.39 -9.56 -4.90
N GLU A 92 -18.58 -8.27 -4.60
CA GLU A 92 -19.66 -7.79 -3.73
C GLU A 92 -21.05 -7.83 -4.39
N ILE A 93 -21.11 -7.71 -5.73
CA ILE A 93 -22.34 -7.94 -6.51
C ILE A 93 -22.73 -9.42 -6.44
N VAL A 94 -21.78 -10.33 -6.67
CA VAL A 94 -22.02 -11.78 -6.58
C VAL A 94 -22.40 -12.20 -5.17
N ALA A 95 -21.85 -11.54 -4.14
CA ALA A 95 -22.23 -11.75 -2.74
C ALA A 95 -23.63 -11.22 -2.38
N GLY A 96 -24.27 -10.45 -3.26
CA GLY A 96 -25.58 -9.82 -3.01
C GLY A 96 -25.53 -8.64 -2.05
N ILE A 97 -24.34 -8.07 -1.81
CA ILE A 97 -24.16 -6.89 -0.94
C ILE A 97 -24.41 -5.61 -1.74
N ILE A 98 -24.04 -5.59 -3.03
CA ILE A 98 -24.30 -4.48 -3.94
C ILE A 98 -25.33 -4.92 -4.97
N GLU A 99 -26.58 -4.48 -4.81
CA GLU A 99 -27.65 -4.74 -5.78
C GLU A 99 -27.88 -3.52 -6.67
N ASN A 100 -27.74 -2.32 -6.11
CA ASN A 100 -27.98 -1.05 -6.79
C ASN A 100 -26.74 -0.15 -6.81
N LYS A 101 -26.79 0.84 -7.71
CA LYS A 101 -25.72 1.85 -7.83
C LYS A 101 -25.53 2.67 -6.56
N GLN A 102 -26.59 2.88 -5.78
CA GLN A 102 -26.50 3.60 -4.50
C GLN A 102 -25.74 2.77 -3.47
N ASP A 103 -26.01 1.46 -3.39
CA ASP A 103 -25.31 0.53 -2.50
C ASP A 103 -23.81 0.47 -2.81
N ALA A 104 -23.42 0.57 -4.08
CA ALA A 104 -22.01 0.65 -4.47
C ALA A 104 -21.31 1.92 -3.96
N VAL A 105 -22.02 3.06 -3.95
CA VAL A 105 -21.49 4.30 -3.38
C VAL A 105 -21.39 4.17 -1.87
N ASP A 106 -22.42 3.61 -1.24
CA ASP A 106 -22.44 3.42 0.21
C ASP A 106 -21.31 2.47 0.64
N TYR A 107 -21.09 1.36 -0.08
CA TYR A 107 -19.96 0.45 0.12
C TYR A 107 -18.61 1.19 0.06
N LEU A 108 -18.42 2.04 -0.95
CA LEU A 108 -17.20 2.84 -1.08
C LEU A 108 -16.97 3.76 0.12
N THR A 109 -18.03 4.31 0.73
CA THR A 109 -17.87 5.18 1.92
C THR A 109 -17.29 4.46 3.14
N TRP A 110 -17.46 3.13 3.22
CA TRP A 110 -16.89 2.30 4.28
C TRP A 110 -15.41 1.99 4.10
N THR A 111 -14.84 2.26 2.92
CA THR A 111 -13.45 1.90 2.60
C THR A 111 -12.43 2.90 3.17
N PHE A 112 -11.21 2.41 3.41
CA PHE A 112 -10.09 3.28 3.79
C PHE A 112 -9.77 4.33 2.71
N MET A 113 -10.02 4.02 1.44
CA MET A 113 -9.87 4.96 0.33
C MET A 113 -10.71 6.21 0.55
N TYR A 114 -11.99 6.07 0.91
CA TYR A 114 -12.89 7.22 1.10
C TYR A 114 -12.40 8.18 2.18
N ARG A 115 -11.87 7.64 3.29
CA ARG A 115 -11.27 8.46 4.36
C ARG A 115 -10.02 9.21 3.92
N ARG A 116 -9.24 8.66 2.98
CA ARG A 116 -7.99 9.26 2.47
C ARG A 116 -8.19 10.20 1.29
N LEU A 117 -9.26 10.04 0.51
CA LEU A 117 -9.62 10.93 -0.61
C LEU A 117 -9.71 12.39 -0.16
N THR A 118 -10.22 12.65 1.05
CA THR A 118 -10.36 14.00 1.61
C THR A 118 -9.05 14.56 2.18
N GLN A 119 -8.12 13.70 2.59
CA GLN A 119 -6.87 14.09 3.23
C GLN A 119 -5.75 14.34 2.19
N ASN A 120 -5.72 13.57 1.11
CA ASN A 120 -4.70 13.68 0.06
C ASN A 120 -5.30 13.49 -1.34
N PRO A 121 -6.12 14.45 -1.83
CA PRO A 121 -6.81 14.33 -3.12
C PRO A 121 -5.85 14.22 -4.31
N ASN A 122 -4.68 14.87 -4.25
CA ASN A 122 -3.70 14.87 -5.33
C ASN A 122 -3.19 13.45 -5.63
N TYR A 123 -3.03 12.61 -4.61
CA TYR A 123 -2.60 11.22 -4.78
C TYR A 123 -3.60 10.40 -5.61
N TYR A 124 -4.89 10.71 -5.49
CA TYR A 124 -5.98 10.04 -6.21
C TYR A 124 -6.35 10.72 -7.55
N ASN A 125 -5.51 11.64 -8.04
CA ASN A 125 -5.78 12.46 -9.24
C ASN A 125 -7.12 13.23 -9.16
N LEU A 126 -7.54 13.63 -7.96
CA LEU A 126 -8.70 14.51 -7.75
C LEU A 126 -8.30 15.97 -8.00
N THR A 127 -9.11 16.69 -8.77
CA THR A 127 -8.91 18.13 -9.03
C THR A 127 -9.41 19.03 -7.90
N GLY A 128 -10.01 18.46 -6.84
CA GLY A 128 -10.45 19.21 -5.66
C GLY A 128 -11.15 18.36 -4.61
N VAL A 129 -11.30 18.93 -3.40
CA VAL A 129 -11.88 18.31 -2.19
C VAL A 129 -13.33 18.72 -1.92
N SER A 130 -13.97 19.44 -2.85
CA SER A 130 -15.36 19.84 -2.65
C SER A 130 -16.29 18.63 -2.71
N HIS A 131 -17.42 18.67 -1.99
CA HIS A 131 -18.43 17.61 -1.99
C HIS A 131 -18.86 17.22 -3.41
N ARG A 132 -18.83 18.17 -4.36
CA ARG A 132 -19.09 17.92 -5.78
C ARG A 132 -17.97 17.11 -6.43
N HIS A 133 -16.70 17.42 -6.20
CA HIS A 133 -15.57 16.66 -6.75
C HIS A 133 -15.41 15.26 -6.12
N LEU A 134 -15.72 15.12 -4.83
CA LEU A 134 -15.76 13.82 -4.13
C LEU A 134 -16.91 12.94 -4.60
N SER A 135 -18.07 13.52 -4.90
CA SER A 135 -19.15 12.80 -5.57
C SER A 135 -18.81 12.51 -7.02
N ASP A 136 -18.23 13.46 -7.77
CA ASP A 136 -17.94 13.34 -9.22
C ASP A 136 -16.79 12.39 -9.56
N HIS A 137 -15.87 12.09 -8.65
CA HIS A 137 -14.74 11.22 -8.95
C HIS A 137 -15.10 9.73 -9.08
N PRO A 138 -15.85 9.10 -8.13
CA PRO A 138 -16.41 7.77 -8.36
C PRO A 138 -17.39 7.78 -9.55
N LEU A 139 -18.02 8.93 -9.81
CA LEU A 139 -18.87 9.26 -10.96
C LEU A 139 -18.10 9.30 -12.30
N ARG A 140 -16.85 9.75 -12.34
CA ARG A 140 -16.03 9.81 -13.57
C ARG A 140 -15.45 8.45 -13.94
N THR A 141 -15.17 7.61 -12.94
CA THR A 141 -14.97 6.18 -13.16
C THR A 141 -16.22 5.50 -13.74
N ARG A 142 -17.45 6.03 -13.55
CA ARG A 142 -18.66 5.48 -14.19
C ARG A 142 -18.58 5.46 -15.71
N GLY A 143 -17.84 6.37 -16.36
CA GLY A 143 -17.74 6.41 -17.81
C GLY A 143 -17.07 5.16 -18.41
N LYS A 144 -16.13 4.54 -17.68
CA LYS A 144 -15.47 3.29 -18.09
C LYS A 144 -16.20 2.04 -17.59
N TYR A 145 -16.84 2.10 -16.42
CA TYR A 145 -17.50 0.93 -15.82
C TYR A 145 -18.96 0.72 -16.29
N ILE A 146 -19.66 1.77 -16.76
CA ILE A 146 -21.02 1.63 -17.33
C ILE A 146 -20.99 1.00 -18.73
N GLU A 147 -19.94 1.20 -19.52
CA GLU A 147 -19.81 0.50 -20.82
C GLU A 147 -19.64 -1.02 -20.64
N TRP A 148 -18.95 -1.47 -19.59
CA TRP A 148 -18.88 -2.89 -19.23
C TRP A 148 -20.22 -3.45 -18.73
N PHE A 149 -20.99 -2.65 -17.97
CA PHE A 149 -22.34 -3.02 -17.50
C PHE A 149 -23.39 -3.16 -18.63
N ARG A 150 -23.03 -2.88 -19.89
CA ARG A 150 -23.93 -2.93 -21.06
C ARG A 150 -23.53 -3.98 -22.10
N ILE A 151 -22.47 -4.76 -21.88
CA ILE A 151 -21.96 -5.76 -22.84
C ILE A 151 -22.34 -7.22 -22.48
N GLU A 152 -23.14 -7.44 -21.43
CA GLU A 152 -23.80 -8.74 -21.18
C GLU A 152 -25.32 -8.60 -21.16
#